data_AF-A0A510G8X8-F1
#
_entry.id   AF-A0A510G8X8-F1
#
_cell.length_a   1.000
_cell.length_b   1.000
_cell.length_c   1.000
_cell.angle_alpha   90.00
_cell.angle_beta   90.00
_cell.angle_gamma   90.00
#
_symmetry.space_group_name_H-M   'P 1'
#
loop_
_entity.id
_entity.type
_entity.pdbx_description
1 polymer ?
#
loop_
_entity_poly.entity_id
_entity_poly.type
_entity_poly.pdbx_seq_one_letter_code
_entity_poly.pdbx_strand_id
1 'polypeptide(L)'
;MKNSCVWYSQVITKELGIEKFRDYVIKFDYGNHDISGDKGKNNGLTNAWLSSSLEISPEEQLTFLQKLAENKLPVSVKAQEMTKNILFIEDFIDGWKLYGKTGSGNKLSQDRTIKLKDKQIGWFVGWLQKNDRTVFFIHFIEDNKTYDSYAGRRSKEAAKEKLKELIKK
;
A
#
# COMPACT_ATOMS: atom_id res chain seq x y z
N MET A 1 3.20 -8.23 8.69
CA MET A 1 2.18 -7.54 7.86
C MET A 1 0.85 -7.31 8.60
N LYS A 2 0.28 -8.35 9.21
CA LYS A 2 -1.00 -8.37 9.97
C LYS A 2 -1.31 -7.11 10.82
N ASN A 3 -0.36 -6.65 11.63
CA ASN A 3 -0.58 -5.54 12.58
C ASN A 3 -0.14 -4.17 12.06
N SER A 4 0.37 -4.07 10.83
CA SER A 4 0.85 -2.81 10.24
C SER A 4 1.85 -2.04 11.14
N CYS A 5 2.78 -2.73 11.79
CA CYS A 5 3.75 -2.13 12.72
C CYS A 5 4.70 -1.14 12.02
N VAL A 6 4.40 0.15 12.12
CA VAL A 6 5.17 1.22 11.46
C VAL A 6 6.63 1.21 11.90
N TRP A 7 6.89 1.06 13.21
CA TRP A 7 8.25 1.07 13.75
C TRP A 7 9.13 -0.04 13.13
N TYR A 8 8.57 -1.20 12.80
CA TYR A 8 9.33 -2.28 12.19
C TYR A 8 9.75 -1.93 10.76
N SER A 9 8.90 -1.22 10.03
CA SER A 9 9.25 -0.69 8.69
C SER A 9 10.37 0.36 8.78
N GLN A 10 10.36 1.16 9.84
CA GLN A 10 11.42 2.14 10.11
C GLN A 10 12.74 1.47 10.51
N VAL A 11 12.71 0.33 11.20
CA VAL A 11 13.91 -0.49 11.43
C VAL A 11 14.45 -1.01 10.11
N ILE A 12 13.62 -1.64 9.28
CA ILE A 12 14.05 -2.17 7.97
C ILE A 12 14.72 -1.09 7.11
N THR A 13 14.10 0.09 7.00
CA THR A 13 14.63 1.18 6.18
C THR A 13 15.93 1.76 6.74
N LYS A 14 16.08 1.83 8.07
CA LYS A 14 17.37 2.20 8.70
C LYS A 14 18.47 1.18 8.40
N GLU A 15 18.19 -0.11 8.52
CA GLU A 15 19.13 -1.19 8.17
C GLU A 15 19.48 -1.19 6.67
N LEU A 16 18.52 -0.83 5.82
CA LEU A 16 18.71 -0.74 4.38
C LEU A 16 19.60 0.45 4.00
N GLY A 17 19.47 1.57 4.70
CA GLY A 17 20.14 2.84 4.40
C GLY A 17 19.49 3.62 3.26
N ILE A 18 19.72 4.93 3.23
CA ILE A 18 19.03 5.85 2.31
C ILE A 18 19.34 5.59 0.83
N GLU A 19 20.57 5.20 0.50
CA GLU A 19 21.00 4.94 -0.87
C GLU A 19 20.24 3.75 -1.46
N LYS A 20 20.29 2.60 -0.79
CA LYS A 20 19.57 1.40 -1.24
C LYS A 20 18.07 1.59 -1.23
N PHE A 21 17.53 2.33 -0.24
CA PHE A 21 16.11 2.66 -0.22
C PHE A 21 15.69 3.44 -1.46
N ARG A 22 16.45 4.49 -1.83
CA ARG A 22 16.24 5.26 -3.06
C ARG A 22 16.33 4.38 -4.31
N ASP A 23 17.36 3.55 -4.39
CA ASP A 23 17.56 2.66 -5.53
C ASP A 23 16.38 1.71 -5.73
N TYR A 24 15.83 1.14 -4.65
CA TYR A 24 14.67 0.27 -4.76
C TYR A 24 13.40 1.02 -5.17
N VAL A 25 13.17 2.22 -4.63
CA VAL A 25 12.02 3.05 -5.02
C VAL A 25 12.07 3.37 -6.52
N ILE A 26 13.24 3.73 -7.05
CA ILE A 26 13.44 4.00 -8.48
C ILE A 26 13.33 2.72 -9.31
N LYS A 27 13.99 1.63 -8.90
CA LYS A 27 13.96 0.34 -9.62
C LYS A 27 12.55 -0.24 -9.71
N PHE A 28 11.70 0.01 -8.72
CA PHE A 28 10.32 -0.44 -8.72
C PHE A 28 9.39 0.46 -9.53
N ASP A 29 9.87 1.62 -10.00
CA ASP A 29 9.05 2.64 -10.65
C ASP A 29 7.86 3.02 -9.74
N TYR A 30 8.16 3.26 -8.45
CA TYR A 30 7.15 3.44 -7.41
C TYR A 30 6.70 4.90 -7.29
N GLY A 31 5.72 5.26 -8.13
CA GLY A 31 5.04 6.55 -8.10
C GLY A 31 5.97 7.73 -8.38
N ASN A 32 5.89 8.77 -7.57
CA ASN A 32 6.69 9.99 -7.77
C ASN A 32 8.18 9.87 -7.38
N HIS A 33 8.60 8.72 -6.82
CA HIS A 33 9.94 8.46 -6.30
C HIS A 33 10.45 9.42 -5.21
N ASP A 34 9.60 10.30 -4.69
CA ASP A 34 10.02 11.33 -3.75
C ASP A 34 10.10 10.76 -2.33
N ILE A 35 11.33 10.52 -1.90
CA ILE A 35 11.65 10.04 -0.56
C ILE A 35 12.25 11.12 0.36
N SER A 36 11.98 12.40 0.09
CA SER A 36 12.50 13.52 0.90
C SER A 36 11.93 13.57 2.33
N GLY A 37 10.71 13.06 2.53
CA GLY A 37 10.01 13.08 3.81
C GLY A 37 9.27 14.39 4.09
N ASP A 38 9.06 14.67 5.37
CA ASP A 38 8.31 15.85 5.79
C ASP A 38 9.12 17.11 5.51
N LYS A 39 8.47 18.15 4.97
CA LYS A 39 9.11 19.42 4.61
C LYS A 39 9.93 19.97 5.77
N GLY A 40 11.24 20.15 5.54
CA GLY A 40 12.19 20.69 6.51
C GLY A 40 12.66 19.74 7.62
N LYS A 41 12.31 18.44 7.59
CA LYS A 41 12.61 17.51 8.69
C LYS A 41 13.73 16.50 8.43
N ASN A 42 14.21 16.38 7.19
CA ASN A 42 15.24 15.42 6.79
C ASN A 42 14.98 13.99 7.31
N ASN A 43 13.72 13.52 7.21
CA ASN A 43 13.26 12.26 7.81
C ASN A 43 12.74 11.27 6.75
N GLY A 44 13.06 11.49 5.48
CA GLY A 44 12.62 10.68 4.35
C GLY A 44 12.81 9.18 4.52
N LEU A 45 13.94 8.76 5.11
CA LEU A 45 14.26 7.35 5.37
C LEU A 45 13.19 6.64 6.21
N THR A 46 12.51 7.34 7.12
CA THR A 46 11.55 6.74 8.05
C THR A 46 10.11 7.24 7.88
N ASN A 47 9.90 8.27 7.07
CA ASN A 47 8.63 8.99 7.00
C ASN A 47 8.08 9.21 5.59
N ALA A 48 8.86 9.00 4.51
CA ALA A 48 8.43 9.34 3.15
C ALA A 48 7.06 8.77 2.76
N TRP A 49 6.73 7.54 3.20
CA TRP A 49 5.46 6.86 2.90
C TRP A 49 4.32 7.15 3.90
N LEU A 50 4.57 7.95 4.95
CA LEU A 50 3.62 8.20 6.04
C LEU A 50 2.91 9.55 5.87
N SER A 51 2.06 9.67 4.84
CA SER A 51 1.40 10.93 4.46
C SER A 51 2.42 12.07 4.35
N SER A 52 3.41 11.89 3.48
CA SER A 52 4.57 12.74 3.40
C SER A 52 4.94 12.99 1.94
N SER A 53 6.20 12.83 1.54
CA SER A 53 6.67 13.10 0.19
C SER A 53 6.26 12.06 -0.86
N LEU A 54 6.25 10.77 -0.50
CA LEU A 54 6.05 9.68 -1.46
C LEU A 54 4.57 9.56 -1.82
N GLU A 55 4.27 9.65 -3.11
CA GLU A 55 2.92 9.57 -3.67
C GLU A 55 2.88 8.56 -4.80
N ILE A 56 1.75 7.86 -4.90
CA ILE A 56 1.49 6.86 -5.94
C ILE A 56 -0.02 6.82 -6.22
N SER A 57 -0.38 6.76 -7.50
CA SER A 57 -1.76 6.67 -7.98
C SER A 57 -2.31 5.24 -7.88
N PRO A 58 -3.65 5.07 -7.94
CA PRO A 58 -4.26 3.75 -8.04
C PRO A 58 -3.76 2.91 -9.23
N GLU A 59 -3.54 3.53 -10.38
CA GLU A 59 -3.09 2.88 -11.61
C GLU A 59 -1.63 2.39 -11.48
N GLU A 60 -0.78 3.19 -10.85
CA GLU A 60 0.61 2.79 -10.55
C GLU A 60 0.64 1.67 -9.50
N GLN A 61 -0.23 1.71 -8.48
CA GLN A 61 -0.38 0.60 -7.52
C GLN A 61 -0.77 -0.70 -8.24
N LEU A 62 -1.71 -0.65 -9.19
CA LEU A 62 -2.11 -1.80 -9.99
C LEU A 62 -0.91 -2.37 -10.76
N THR A 63 -0.14 -1.50 -11.43
CA THR A 63 1.05 -1.88 -12.19
C THR A 63 2.10 -2.54 -11.30
N PHE A 64 2.36 -1.99 -10.11
CA PHE A 64 3.28 -2.58 -9.14
C PHE A 64 2.81 -3.97 -8.66
N LEU A 65 1.52 -4.12 -8.33
CA LEU A 65 0.97 -5.39 -7.88
C LEU A 65 0.99 -6.48 -8.96
N GLN A 66 0.72 -6.13 -10.22
CA GLN A 66 0.84 -7.07 -11.34
C GLN A 66 2.27 -7.59 -11.48
N LYS A 67 3.27 -6.68 -11.45
CA LYS A 67 4.69 -7.07 -11.47
C LYS A 67 5.04 -7.97 -10.28
N LEU A 68 4.57 -7.67 -9.07
CA LEU A 68 4.82 -8.49 -7.88
C LEU A 68 4.19 -9.89 -7.99
N ALA A 69 2.93 -9.98 -8.41
CA ALA A 69 2.21 -11.24 -8.51
C ALA A 69 2.87 -12.19 -9.54
N GLU A 70 3.36 -11.62 -10.65
CA GLU A 70 4.00 -12.33 -11.76
C GLU A 70 5.51 -12.53 -11.57
N ASN A 71 6.07 -12.18 -10.40
CA ASN A 71 7.50 -12.24 -10.09
C ASN A 71 8.42 -11.40 -11.02
N LYS A 72 7.89 -10.30 -11.58
CA LYS A 72 8.56 -9.43 -12.55
C LYS A 72 9.23 -8.19 -11.94
N LEU A 73 9.18 -7.99 -10.62
CA LEU A 73 9.97 -6.93 -9.99
C LEU A 73 11.48 -7.27 -10.08
N PRO A 74 12.37 -6.27 -10.20
CA PRO A 74 13.82 -6.46 -10.32
C PRO A 74 14.50 -6.83 -8.99
N VAL A 75 13.99 -7.89 -8.34
CA VAL A 75 14.49 -8.48 -7.09
C VAL A 75 14.36 -10.00 -7.17
N SER A 76 15.02 -10.72 -6.24
CA SER A 76 14.94 -12.18 -6.22
C SER A 76 13.50 -12.68 -6.17
N VAL A 77 13.21 -13.77 -6.90
CA VAL A 77 11.92 -14.46 -6.85
C VAL A 77 11.56 -14.84 -5.41
N LYS A 78 12.55 -15.27 -4.61
CA LYS A 78 12.37 -15.56 -3.18
C LYS A 78 11.78 -14.38 -2.40
N ALA A 79 12.26 -13.16 -2.62
CA ALA A 79 11.73 -11.98 -1.95
C ALA A 79 10.28 -11.67 -2.34
N GLN A 80 9.93 -11.89 -3.61
CA GLN A 80 8.57 -11.70 -4.12
C GLN A 80 7.63 -12.76 -3.54
N GLU A 81 8.02 -14.05 -3.55
CA GLU A 81 7.24 -15.14 -2.94
C GLU A 81 7.04 -14.96 -1.44
N MET A 82 8.09 -14.59 -0.70
CA MET A 82 7.97 -14.31 0.73
C MET A 82 7.02 -13.14 1.01
N THR A 83 7.07 -12.10 0.19
CA THR A 83 6.13 -10.95 0.26
C THR A 83 4.69 -11.39 0.01
N LYS A 84 4.43 -12.19 -1.04
CA LYS A 84 3.09 -12.73 -1.33
C LYS A 84 2.56 -13.58 -0.17
N ASN A 85 3.40 -14.42 0.43
CA ASN A 85 3.02 -15.25 1.57
C ASN A 85 2.56 -14.43 2.78
N ILE A 86 3.27 -13.36 3.13
CA ILE A 86 2.89 -12.51 4.28
C ILE A 86 1.76 -11.53 3.96
N LEU A 87 1.35 -11.41 2.70
CA LEU A 87 0.19 -10.63 2.25
C LEU A 87 -1.12 -11.43 2.26
N PHE A 88 -1.07 -12.75 2.45
CA PHE A 88 -2.29 -13.55 2.62
C PHE A 88 -3.10 -13.05 3.82
N ILE A 89 -4.40 -12.83 3.60
CA ILE A 89 -5.33 -12.33 4.61
C ILE A 89 -6.21 -13.47 5.12
N GLU A 90 -6.94 -14.12 4.21
CA GLU A 90 -7.94 -15.13 4.53
C GLU A 90 -8.31 -15.93 3.27
N ASP A 91 -8.80 -17.15 3.48
CA ASP A 91 -9.65 -17.81 2.50
C ASP A 91 -10.95 -17.01 2.36
N PHE A 92 -11.32 -16.73 1.12
CA PHE A 92 -12.46 -15.92 0.74
C PHE A 92 -13.57 -16.81 0.17
N ILE A 93 -14.69 -16.21 -0.25
CA ILE A 93 -15.84 -16.98 -0.73
C ILE A 93 -15.49 -17.79 -1.99
N ASP A 94 -16.17 -18.93 -2.16
CA ASP A 94 -16.07 -19.79 -3.34
C ASP A 94 -14.63 -20.25 -3.69
N GLY A 95 -13.79 -20.45 -2.67
CA GLY A 95 -12.41 -20.94 -2.82
C GLY A 95 -11.41 -19.91 -3.36
N TRP A 96 -11.81 -18.64 -3.45
CA TRP A 96 -10.87 -17.55 -3.70
C TRP A 96 -10.00 -17.32 -2.46
N LYS A 97 -8.75 -16.92 -2.65
CA LYS A 97 -7.84 -16.48 -1.58
C LYS A 97 -7.63 -14.98 -1.68
N LEU A 98 -7.74 -14.27 -0.56
CA LEU A 98 -7.55 -12.82 -0.52
C LEU A 98 -6.15 -12.47 -0.02
N TYR A 99 -5.41 -11.75 -0.86
CA TYR A 99 -4.12 -11.15 -0.54
C TYR A 99 -4.27 -9.64 -0.57
N GLY A 100 -3.59 -8.94 0.34
CA GLY A 100 -3.56 -7.50 0.25
C GLY A 100 -3.04 -6.78 1.47
N LYS A 101 -3.09 -5.45 1.38
CA LYS A 101 -2.65 -4.57 2.46
C LYS A 101 -3.52 -3.33 2.56
N THR A 102 -3.82 -2.95 3.80
CA THR A 102 -4.47 -1.68 4.13
C THR A 102 -3.45 -0.56 4.30
N GLY A 103 -3.86 0.66 3.99
CA GLY A 103 -3.14 1.90 4.30
C GLY A 103 -4.09 2.92 4.89
N SER A 104 -3.62 3.71 5.85
CA SER A 104 -4.40 4.83 6.42
C SER A 104 -3.45 6.00 6.64
N GLY A 105 -3.91 7.18 6.25
CA GLY A 105 -3.15 8.40 6.38
C GLY A 105 -4.08 9.61 6.40
N ASN A 106 -3.47 10.78 6.28
CA ASN A 106 -4.16 12.06 6.18
C ASN A 106 -3.76 12.78 4.90
N LYS A 107 -4.67 13.58 4.36
CA LYS A 107 -4.32 14.58 3.34
C LYS A 107 -3.36 15.60 3.96
N LEU A 108 -2.50 16.17 3.14
CA LEU A 108 -1.66 17.28 3.52
C LEU A 108 -2.36 18.62 3.24
N SER A 109 -2.00 19.66 3.99
CA SER A 109 -2.30 21.04 3.64
C SER A 109 -1.70 21.39 2.27
N GLN A 110 -2.20 22.46 1.65
CA GLN A 110 -1.76 22.86 0.31
C GLN A 110 -0.25 23.14 0.23
N ASP A 111 0.33 23.69 1.30
CA ASP A 111 1.77 23.95 1.43
C ASP A 111 2.60 22.75 1.92
N ARG A 112 1.93 21.60 2.14
CA ARG A 112 2.46 20.30 2.59
C ARG A 112 3.13 20.30 3.96
N THR A 113 2.83 21.27 4.82
CA THR A 113 3.44 21.37 6.16
C THR A 113 2.63 20.67 7.25
N ILE A 114 1.33 20.46 7.05
CA ILE A 114 0.39 19.96 8.06
C ILE A 114 -0.37 18.74 7.53
N LYS A 115 -0.49 17.70 8.38
CA LYS A 115 -1.39 16.56 8.16
C LYS A 115 -2.79 16.91 8.66
N LEU A 116 -3.77 16.93 7.77
CA LEU A 116 -5.16 17.29 8.03
C LEU A 116 -5.88 16.11 8.71
N LYS A 117 -5.95 16.13 10.04
CA LYS A 117 -6.45 14.99 10.85
C LYS A 117 -7.91 14.62 10.55
N ASP A 118 -8.70 15.61 10.14
CA ASP A 118 -10.11 15.50 9.74
C ASP A 118 -10.29 14.97 8.31
N LYS A 119 -9.24 14.95 7.48
CA LYS A 119 -9.27 14.49 6.09
C LYS A 119 -8.42 13.25 5.92
N GLN A 120 -8.99 12.09 6.25
CA GLN A 120 -8.30 10.82 6.12
C GLN A 120 -8.25 10.34 4.66
N ILE A 121 -7.19 9.59 4.35
CA ILE A 121 -7.07 8.79 3.12
C ILE A 121 -6.93 7.32 3.48
N GLY A 122 -7.57 6.45 2.71
CA GLY A 122 -7.67 5.03 2.99
C GLY A 122 -7.39 4.17 1.78
N TRP A 123 -6.50 3.20 1.93
CA TRP A 123 -6.14 2.23 0.90
C TRP A 123 -6.52 0.83 1.33
N PHE A 124 -7.00 0.04 0.37
CA PHE A 124 -6.90 -1.41 0.39
C PHE A 124 -6.57 -1.91 -1.01
N VAL A 125 -5.39 -2.52 -1.14
CA VAL A 125 -4.83 -2.95 -2.42
C VAL A 125 -4.43 -4.41 -2.33
N GLY A 126 -4.53 -5.15 -3.42
CA GLY A 126 -4.17 -6.56 -3.45
C GLY A 126 -4.76 -7.31 -4.64
N TRP A 127 -4.93 -8.61 -4.45
CA TRP A 127 -5.55 -9.48 -5.44
C TRP A 127 -6.32 -10.63 -4.79
N LEU A 128 -7.30 -11.15 -5.54
CA LEU A 128 -7.90 -12.45 -5.31
C LEU A 128 -7.21 -13.50 -6.20
N GLN A 129 -6.99 -14.70 -5.67
CA GLN A 129 -6.47 -15.83 -6.44
C GLN A 129 -7.39 -17.04 -6.33
N LYS A 130 -7.73 -17.66 -7.46
CA LYS A 130 -8.40 -18.97 -7.53
C LYS A 130 -7.90 -19.75 -8.74
N ASN A 131 -7.24 -20.88 -8.50
CA ASN A 131 -6.52 -21.64 -9.54
C ASN A 131 -5.59 -20.70 -10.31
N ASP A 132 -5.67 -20.67 -11.64
CA ASP A 132 -4.86 -19.78 -12.49
C ASP A 132 -5.45 -18.38 -12.68
N ARG A 133 -6.63 -18.09 -12.11
CA ARG A 133 -7.28 -16.79 -12.24
C ARG A 133 -6.88 -15.85 -11.11
N THR A 134 -6.37 -14.69 -11.49
CA THR A 134 -6.03 -13.58 -10.58
C THR A 134 -6.93 -12.39 -10.88
N VAL A 135 -7.47 -11.74 -9.83
CA VAL A 135 -8.23 -10.50 -9.95
C VAL A 135 -7.58 -9.45 -9.05
N PHE A 136 -6.91 -8.47 -9.66
CA PHE A 136 -6.32 -7.35 -8.94
C PHE A 136 -7.38 -6.33 -8.55
N PHE A 137 -7.19 -5.67 -7.42
CA PHE A 137 -8.05 -4.57 -7.00
C PHE A 137 -7.24 -3.48 -6.31
N ILE A 138 -7.69 -2.25 -6.54
CA ILE A 138 -7.22 -1.06 -5.85
C ILE A 138 -8.45 -0.33 -5.36
N HIS A 139 -8.60 -0.19 -4.04
CA HIS A 139 -9.67 0.60 -3.44
C HIS A 139 -9.05 1.75 -2.65
N PHE A 140 -9.34 2.97 -3.10
CA PHE A 140 -8.88 4.20 -2.48
C PHE A 140 -10.08 5.06 -2.09
N ILE A 141 -10.02 5.65 -0.90
CA ILE A 141 -11.03 6.59 -0.42
C ILE A 141 -10.35 7.84 0.13
N GLU A 142 -11.01 8.97 -0.04
CA GLU A 142 -10.68 10.24 0.61
C GLU A 142 -11.90 10.77 1.35
N ASP A 143 -11.73 11.12 2.61
CA ASP A 143 -12.81 11.68 3.39
C ASP A 143 -12.81 13.21 3.34
N ASN A 144 -14.00 13.77 3.12
CA ASN A 144 -14.26 15.20 3.21
C ASN A 144 -14.82 15.63 4.58
N LYS A 145 -14.94 14.70 5.52
CA LYS A 145 -15.42 14.91 6.89
C LYS A 145 -14.76 13.93 7.85
N THR A 146 -14.82 14.23 9.14
CA THR A 146 -14.26 13.37 10.18
C THR A 146 -15.05 12.07 10.34
N TYR A 147 -14.31 10.97 10.54
CA TYR A 147 -14.84 9.66 10.93
C TYR A 147 -14.00 9.10 12.07
N ASP A 148 -14.63 8.41 13.02
CA ASP A 148 -13.94 7.80 14.16
C ASP A 148 -13.12 6.56 13.77
N SER A 149 -13.43 5.95 12.63
CA SER A 149 -12.73 4.76 12.12
C SER A 149 -11.68 5.11 11.07
N TYR A 150 -10.57 4.38 11.11
CA TYR A 150 -9.48 4.51 10.14
C TYR A 150 -9.96 4.24 8.71
N ALA A 151 -9.64 5.16 7.80
CA ALA A 151 -10.05 5.07 6.39
C ALA A 151 -9.60 3.77 5.69
N GLY A 152 -8.44 3.23 6.03
CA GLY A 152 -7.99 1.95 5.46
C GLY A 152 -8.85 0.75 5.86
N ARG A 153 -9.45 0.78 7.06
CA ARG A 153 -10.40 -0.26 7.48
C ARG A 153 -11.69 -0.16 6.69
N ARG A 154 -12.26 1.04 6.57
CA ARG A 154 -13.45 1.31 5.75
C ARG A 154 -13.22 0.95 4.28
N SER A 155 -12.04 1.30 3.75
CA SER A 155 -11.64 0.95 2.38
C SER A 155 -11.60 -0.57 2.19
N LYS A 156 -11.03 -1.32 3.14
CA LYS A 156 -11.03 -2.80 3.11
C LYS A 156 -12.43 -3.39 3.15
N GLU A 157 -13.28 -2.92 4.06
CA GLU A 157 -14.65 -3.41 4.20
C GLU A 157 -15.45 -3.18 2.92
N ALA A 158 -15.42 -1.95 2.37
CA ALA A 158 -16.10 -1.61 1.12
C ALA A 158 -15.58 -2.41 -0.08
N ALA A 159 -14.26 -2.62 -0.18
CA ALA A 159 -13.66 -3.42 -1.23
C ALA A 159 -14.08 -4.89 -1.14
N LYS A 160 -14.11 -5.48 0.06
CA LYS A 160 -14.55 -6.86 0.25
C LYS A 160 -15.98 -7.07 -0.24
N GLU A 161 -16.90 -6.14 0.03
CA GLU A 161 -18.28 -6.25 -0.47
C GLU A 161 -18.35 -6.16 -2.00
N LYS A 162 -17.69 -5.16 -2.60
CA LYS A 162 -17.61 -5.04 -4.08
C LYS A 162 -17.00 -6.27 -4.75
N LEU A 163 -15.97 -6.85 -4.13
CA LEU A 163 -15.31 -8.06 -4.64
C LEU A 163 -16.24 -9.27 -4.60
N LYS A 164 -17.07 -9.43 -3.56
CA LYS A 164 -18.07 -10.51 -3.52
C LYS A 164 -19.07 -10.39 -4.66
N GLU A 165 -19.49 -9.19 -5.01
CA GLU A 165 -20.38 -8.96 -6.15
C GLU A 165 -19.70 -9.22 -7.50
N LEU A 166 -18.42 -8.85 -7.62
CA LEU A 166 -17.65 -8.99 -8.85
C LEU A 166 -17.37 -10.46 -9.20
N ILE A 167 -17.02 -11.29 -8.22
CA ILE A 167 -16.62 -12.68 -8.47
C ILE A 167 -17.78 -13.67 -8.55
N LYS A 168 -19.00 -13.23 -8.24
CA LYS A 168 -20.24 -13.99 -8.48
C LYS A 168 -20.68 -13.93 -9.94
N LYS A 169 -20.15 -12.99 -10.72
CA LYS A 169 -20.37 -12.87 -12.17
C LYS A 169 -19.29 -13.65 -12.92
#